data_AF-A0A0R2IQ71-F1
#
_entry.id   AF-A0A0R2IQ71-F1
#
_cell.length_a   1.000
_cell.length_b   1.000
_cell.length_c   1.000
_cell.angle_alpha   90.00
_cell.angle_beta   90.00
_cell.angle_gamma   90.00
#
_symmetry.space_group_name_H-M   'P 1'
#
loop_
_entity.id
_entity.type
_entity.pdbx_description
1 polymer ?
#
loop_
_entity_poly.entity_id
_entity_poly.type
_entity_poly.pdbx_seq_one_letter_code
_entity_poly.pdbx_strand_id
1 'polypeptide(L)'
;MRAKYWADFGIGIVVVAACVVGWFTGYFQNSNDYSEIEKMLILVLAFSVLFGLRVDMKGANRWEAISAAFLGVVFLIAVVLLVFL
;
A
#
# COMPACT_ATOMS: atom_id res chain seq x y z
N MET A 1 -15.99 13.12 -10.17
CA MET A 1 -15.14 12.28 -9.31
C MET A 1 -15.26 12.81 -7.88
N ARG A 2 -15.39 11.95 -6.88
CA ARG A 2 -15.59 12.39 -5.47
C ARG A 2 -14.29 12.98 -4.91
N ALA A 3 -14.35 14.14 -4.24
CA ALA A 3 -13.18 14.77 -3.63
C ALA A 3 -12.46 13.87 -2.60
N LYS A 4 -13.22 13.03 -1.89
CA LYS A 4 -12.69 12.02 -0.95
C LYS A 4 -11.75 11.03 -1.63
N TYR A 5 -12.09 10.57 -2.84
CA TYR A 5 -11.25 9.63 -3.60
C TYR A 5 -9.87 10.23 -3.92
N TRP A 6 -9.81 11.50 -4.32
CA TRP A 6 -8.54 12.17 -4.64
C TRP A 6 -7.68 12.43 -3.41
N ALA A 7 -8.30 12.68 -2.25
CA ALA A 7 -7.57 12.78 -0.98
C ALA A 7 -6.96 11.43 -0.59
N ASP A 8 -7.75 10.34 -0.62
CA ASP A 8 -7.28 8.99 -0.29
C ASP A 8 -6.22 8.50 -1.30
N PHE A 9 -6.40 8.80 -2.58
CA PHE A 9 -5.46 8.50 -3.66
C PHE A 9 -4.14 9.26 -3.48
N GLY A 10 -4.21 10.55 -3.13
CA GLY A 10 -3.03 11.36 -2.83
C GLY A 10 -2.23 10.83 -1.64
N ILE A 11 -2.91 10.42 -0.56
CA ILE A 11 -2.29 9.77 0.59
C ILE A 11 -1.59 8.48 0.15
N GLY A 12 -2.24 7.66 -0.68
CA GLY A 12 -1.65 6.44 -1.23
C GLY A 12 -0.34 6.70 -1.99
N ILE A 13 -0.30 7.74 -2.84
CA ILE A 13 0.92 8.13 -3.56
C ILE A 13 2.03 8.53 -2.59
N VAL A 14 1.72 9.33 -1.57
CA VAL A 14 2.69 9.79 -0.57
C VAL A 14 3.27 8.61 0.21
N VAL A 15 2.44 7.64 0.60
CA VAL A 15 2.88 6.43 1.29
C VAL A 15 3.83 5.61 0.41
N VAL A 16 3.48 5.38 -0.86
CA VAL A 16 4.36 4.66 -1.81
C VAL A 16 5.69 5.40 -1.97
N ALA A 17 5.66 6.73 -2.14
CA ALA A 17 6.87 7.53 -2.25
C ALA A 17 7.75 7.44 -1.00
N ALA A 18 7.15 7.46 0.20
CA ALA A 18 7.87 7.30 1.46
C ALA A 18 8.51 5.90 1.58
N CYS A 19 7.81 4.84 1.17
CA CYS A 19 8.36 3.48 1.13
C CYS A 19 9.55 3.38 0.19
N VAL A 20 9.46 3.96 -1.02
CA VAL A 20 10.55 3.99 -2.00
C VAL A 20 11.74 4.80 -1.48
N VAL A 21 11.51 5.97 -0.87
CA VAL A 21 12.59 6.79 -0.30
C VAL A 21 13.27 6.05 0.85
N GLY A 22 12.50 5.46 1.78
CA GLY A 22 13.06 4.69 2.89
C GLY A 22 13.82 3.44 2.45
N TRP A 23 13.44 2.86 1.31
CA TRP A 23 14.21 1.80 0.65
C TRP A 23 15.58 2.31 0.18
N PHE A 24 15.60 3.41 -0.59
CA PHE A 24 16.83 3.99 -1.12
C PHE A 24 17.77 4.54 -0.04
N THR A 25 17.23 5.01 1.09
CA THR A 25 18.04 5.51 2.21
C THR A 25 18.54 4.39 3.13
N GLY A 26 18.17 3.12 2.88
CA GLY A 26 18.52 1.98 3.72
C GLY A 26 17.88 2.05 5.12
N TYR A 27 16.87 2.91 5.32
CA TYR A 27 16.18 3.08 6.60
C TYR A 27 15.59 1.76 7.10
N PHE A 28 15.00 0.98 6.19
CA PHE A 28 14.39 -0.32 6.51
C PHE A 28 15.40 -1.47 6.64
N GLN A 29 16.56 -1.37 5.97
CA GLN A 29 17.60 -2.40 6.03
C GLN A 29 18.37 -2.40 7.36
N ASN A 30 18.52 -1.23 8.00
CA ASN A 30 19.23 -1.11 9.28
C ASN A 30 18.43 -1.62 10.50
N SER A 31 17.17 -2.00 10.31
CA SER A 31 16.26 -2.43 11.39
C SER A 31 15.50 -3.72 11.07
N ASN A 32 15.90 -4.46 10.03
CA ASN A 32 15.10 -5.54 9.44
C ASN A 32 15.19 -6.87 10.22
N ASP A 33 14.99 -6.80 11.53
CA ASP A 33 14.93 -7.94 12.44
C ASP A 33 13.48 -8.37 12.71
N TYR A 34 12.58 -8.15 11.73
CA TYR A 34 11.20 -8.57 11.84
C TYR A 34 11.12 -10.10 11.93
N SER A 35 10.49 -10.59 12.99
CA SER A 35 10.16 -11.99 13.18
C SER A 35 9.26 -12.50 12.05
N GLU A 36 9.36 -13.78 11.69
CA GLU A 36 8.50 -14.42 10.68
C GLU A 36 6.99 -14.22 10.96
N ILE A 37 6.60 -14.12 12.24
CA ILE A 37 5.22 -13.83 12.66
C ILE A 37 4.83 -12.39 12.32
N GLU A 38 5.75 -11.44 12.51
CA GLU A 38 5.52 -10.02 12.22
C GLU A 38 5.38 -9.79 10.72
N LYS A 39 6.22 -10.45 9.91
CA LYS A 39 6.10 -10.44 8.45
C LYS A 39 4.72 -10.94 7.99
N MET A 40 4.22 -12.01 8.61
CA MET A 40 2.91 -12.58 8.31
C MET A 40 1.77 -11.63 8.71
N LEU A 41 1.86 -10.97 9.87
CA LEU A 41 0.89 -9.97 10.33
C LEU A 41 0.84 -8.74 9.41
N ILE A 42 2.00 -8.25 8.94
CA ILE A 42 2.08 -7.11 8.01
C ILE A 42 1.42 -7.46 6.68
N LEU A 43 1.62 -8.68 6.16
CA LEU A 43 0.95 -9.16 4.96
C LEU A 43 -0.58 -9.22 5.16
N VAL A 44 -1.05 -9.79 6.27
CA VAL A 44 -2.50 -9.87 6.57
C VAL A 44 -3.13 -8.48 6.67
N LEU A 45 -2.42 -7.53 7.28
CA LEU A 45 -2.85 -6.13 7.36
C LEU A 45 -2.95 -5.50 5.97
N ALA A 46 -1.92 -5.68 5.13
CA ALA A 46 -1.90 -5.15 3.77
C ALA A 46 -3.05 -5.73 2.91
N PHE A 47 -3.31 -7.03 3.01
CA PHE A 47 -4.45 -7.66 2.34
C PHE A 47 -5.80 -7.13 2.86
N SER A 48 -5.92 -6.88 4.16
CA SER A 48 -7.14 -6.32 4.76
C SER A 48 -7.44 -4.91 4.25
N VAL A 49 -6.40 -4.08 4.12
CA VAL A 49 -6.52 -2.72 3.53
C VAL A 49 -6.98 -2.79 2.08
N LEU A 50 -6.42 -3.71 1.27
CA LEU A 50 -6.84 -3.91 -0.12
C LEU A 50 -8.29 -4.40 -0.23
N PHE A 51 -8.72 -5.25 0.68
CA PHE A 51 -10.09 -5.73 0.71
C PHE A 51 -11.07 -4.61 1.08
N GLY A 52 -10.70 -3.75 2.04
CA GLY A 52 -11.45 -2.55 2.38
C GLY A 52 -11.59 -1.59 1.20
N LEU A 53 -10.50 -1.30 0.50
CA LEU A 53 -10.51 -0.49 -0.73
C LEU A 53 -11.45 -1.08 -1.79
N ARG A 54 -11.40 -2.39 -2.02
CA ARG A 54 -12.27 -3.07 -2.99
C ARG A 54 -13.76 -2.93 -2.64
N VAL A 55 -14.11 -2.98 -1.35
CA VAL A 55 -15.49 -2.82 -0.89
C VAL A 55 -15.99 -1.40 -1.13
N ASP A 56 -15.17 -0.38 -0.82
CA ASP A 56 -15.49 1.03 -1.06
C ASP A 56 -15.61 1.37 -2.56
N MET A 57 -14.93 0.62 -3.42
CA MET A 57 -14.95 0.80 -4.88
C MET A 57 -16.22 0.25 -5.57
N LYS A 58 -17.13 -0.45 -4.86
CA LYS A 58 -18.38 -0.97 -5.45
C LYS A 58 -19.32 0.11 -6.01
N GLY A 59 -19.14 1.38 -5.63
CA GLY A 59 -19.89 2.52 -6.17
C GLY A 59 -19.04 3.50 -7.00
N ALA A 60 -17.79 3.15 -7.33
CA ALA A 60 -16.83 4.04 -7.97
C ALA A 60 -16.93 4.00 -9.51
N ASN A 61 -16.57 5.10 -10.17
CA ASN A 61 -16.58 5.18 -11.62
C ASN A 61 -15.47 4.29 -12.23
N ARG A 62 -15.60 3.85 -13.49
CA ARG A 62 -14.66 2.87 -14.11
C ARG A 62 -13.17 3.30 -14.02
N TRP A 63 -12.91 4.59 -14.12
CA TRP A 63 -11.56 5.18 -13.98
C TRP A 63 -11.03 5.22 -12.54
N GLU A 64 -11.91 5.46 -11.56
CA GLU A 64 -11.58 5.39 -10.13
C GLU A 64 -11.28 3.93 -9.75
N ALA A 65 -12.04 2.98 -10.31
CA ALA A 65 -11.81 1.55 -10.11
C ALA A 65 -10.42 1.10 -10.61
N ILE A 66 -10.02 1.52 -11.80
CA ILE A 66 -8.73 1.16 -12.41
C ILE A 66 -7.56 1.79 -11.64
N SER A 67 -7.67 3.07 -11.29
CA SER A 67 -6.57 3.79 -10.63
C SER A 67 -6.33 3.32 -9.19
N ALA A 68 -7.36 3.02 -8.40
CA ALA A 68 -7.18 2.45 -7.07
C ALA A 68 -6.76 0.97 -7.09
N ALA A 69 -7.16 0.19 -8.11
CA ALA A 69 -6.62 -1.16 -8.29
C ALA A 69 -5.11 -1.12 -8.58
N PHE A 70 -4.66 -0.21 -9.45
CA PHE A 70 -3.24 -0.02 -9.74
C PHE A 70 -2.45 0.41 -8.49
N LEU A 71 -2.99 1.37 -7.73
CA LEU A 71 -2.36 1.85 -6.49
C LEU A 71 -2.30 0.75 -5.43
N GLY A 72 -3.32 -0.10 -5.34
CA GLY A 72 -3.32 -1.29 -4.49
C GLY A 72 -2.22 -2.30 -4.84
N VAL A 73 -1.98 -2.56 -6.12
CA VAL A 73 -0.89 -3.45 -6.56
C VAL A 73 0.48 -2.86 -6.21
N VAL A 74 0.68 -1.56 -6.46
CA VAL A 74 1.93 -0.86 -6.12
C VAL A 74 2.18 -0.88 -4.61
N PHE A 75 1.15 -0.68 -3.79
CA PHE A 75 1.24 -0.77 -2.34
C PHE A 75 1.62 -2.19 -1.89
N LEU A 76 1.03 -3.23 -2.47
CA LEU A 76 1.35 -4.62 -2.15
C LEU A 76 2.82 -4.93 -2.46
N ILE A 77 3.31 -4.49 -3.62
CA ILE A 77 4.72 -4.65 -4.00
C ILE A 77 5.62 -3.91 -3.01
N ALA A 78 5.29 -2.66 -2.66
CA ALA A 78 6.06 -1.89 -1.69
C ALA A 78 6.14 -2.59 -0.33
N VAL A 79 5.02 -3.13 0.18
CA VAL A 79 4.98 -3.87 1.44
C VAL A 79 5.83 -5.15 1.36
N VAL A 80 5.72 -5.92 0.27
CA VAL A 80 6.54 -7.13 0.09
C VAL A 80 8.03 -6.78 0.07
N LEU A 81 8.42 -5.72 -0.64
CA LEU A 81 9.82 -5.28 -0.67
C LEU A 81 10.30 -4.88 0.72
N LEU A 82 9.49 -4.16 1.51
CA LEU A 82 9.85 -3.75 2.86
C LEU A 82 10.01 -4.90 3.86
N VAL A 83 9.21 -5.95 3.72
CA VAL A 83 9.12 -7.06 4.69
C VAL A 83 10.16 -8.15 4.40
N PHE A 84 10.53 -8.36 3.14
CA PHE A 84 11.33 -9.52 2.71
C PHE A 84 12.72 -9.21 2.16
N LEU A 85 13.04 -7.96 1.86
CA LEU A 85 14.40 -7.53 1.51
C LEU A 85 14.93 -6.56 2.56
#